data_AF-A0A2S3ZY98-F1
#
_entry.id   AF-A0A2S3ZY98-F1
#
_cell.length_a   1.000
_cell.length_b   1.000
_cell.length_c   1.000
_cell.angle_alpha   90.00
_cell.angle_beta   90.00
_cell.angle_gamma   90.00
#
_symmetry.space_group_name_H-M   'P 1'
#
loop_
_entity.id
_entity.type
_entity.pdbx_description
1 polymer ?
#
loop_
_entity_poly.entity_id
_entity_poly.type
_entity_poly.pdbx_seq_one_letter_code
_entity_poly.pdbx_strand_id
1 'polypeptide(L)'
;MGTGMGNMGFDDRYPAMFQPGGDGLPVQKSAPLDSVPATGTATLVADEQHLDGLEVPESKPSNDPWTSRTWVVGISAALLSIAAGIFVLNASTVIPASRTAKPEDFLGMSVTPWGWLILDLGVPLIVAGAALVVFMLFLGSRQHPSYAKAMRAGMAAIGIGALVSAVLAVFYHNFFPFTMEALSGSSFRDWPIPWVNILNQAMPILAVFGLSVLVVLVVVRPTGTSGGLASSAKAAMVAGVSLLACAAFVLFAQLMFPLALGTQSVSDGMFQDIPWPQKIVALAAPLTLVGAGTLLWGVLIRVSSQHPANNLPEPLAGTI
;
A
#
# COMPACT_ATOMS: atom_id res chain seq x y z
N MET A 1 -26.91 39.90 -23.20
CA MET A 1 -27.19 40.13 -21.76
C MET A 1 -26.36 39.14 -20.97
N GLY A 2 -25.16 39.57 -20.53
CA GLY A 2 -24.25 38.73 -19.76
C GLY A 2 -24.48 38.93 -18.28
N THR A 3 -25.00 37.90 -17.61
CA THR A 3 -25.12 37.85 -16.15
C THR A 3 -23.73 37.58 -15.56
N GLY A 4 -23.12 38.63 -15.02
CA GLY A 4 -21.89 38.51 -14.22
C GLY A 4 -22.17 37.70 -12.96
N MET A 5 -21.51 36.55 -12.84
CA MET A 5 -21.45 35.81 -11.58
C MET A 5 -20.55 36.60 -10.63
N GLY A 6 -21.18 37.29 -9.69
CA GLY A 6 -20.49 38.01 -8.63
C GLY A 6 -19.66 37.06 -7.78
N ASN A 7 -18.46 37.50 -7.43
CA ASN A 7 -17.59 36.88 -6.42
C ASN A 7 -18.40 36.66 -5.15
N MET A 8 -18.84 35.42 -4.92
CA MET A 8 -19.33 35.01 -3.61
C MET A 8 -18.15 35.11 -2.66
N GLY A 9 -18.19 36.09 -1.75
CA GLY A 9 -17.16 36.30 -0.75
C GLY A 9 -16.93 35.03 0.03
N PHE A 10 -15.76 34.41 -0.17
CA PHE A 10 -15.35 33.27 0.62
C PHE A 10 -14.98 33.73 2.03
N ASP A 11 -15.21 32.84 3.00
CA ASP A 11 -15.00 33.11 4.42
C ASP A 11 -13.51 33.20 4.73
N ASP A 12 -13.03 34.42 4.99
CA ASP A 12 -11.62 34.76 5.27
C ASP A 12 -11.05 34.05 6.51
N ARG A 13 -11.88 33.35 7.29
CA ARG A 13 -11.46 32.59 8.47
C ARG A 13 -10.78 31.27 8.12
N TYR A 14 -10.90 30.77 6.89
CA TYR A 14 -10.27 29.51 6.47
C TYR A 14 -8.92 29.75 5.80
N PRO A 15 -7.85 29.01 6.20
CA PRO A 15 -6.54 29.11 5.56
C PRO A 15 -6.62 28.87 4.04
N ALA A 16 -5.86 29.64 3.27
CA ALA A 16 -5.87 29.62 1.80
C ALA A 16 -5.66 28.22 1.18
N MET A 17 -4.99 27.31 1.89
CA MET A 17 -4.80 25.91 1.46
C MET A 17 -6.11 25.10 1.38
N PHE A 18 -7.21 25.57 1.97
CA PHE A 18 -8.54 24.96 1.87
C PHE A 18 -9.46 25.69 0.89
N GLN A 19 -8.97 26.74 0.22
CA GLN A 19 -9.74 27.46 -0.78
C GLN A 19 -9.48 26.86 -2.18
N PRO A 20 -10.52 26.67 -3.01
CA PRO A 20 -10.35 26.17 -4.37
C PRO A 20 -9.45 27.14 -5.18
N GLY A 21 -8.28 26.68 -5.60
CA GLY A 21 -7.26 27.51 -6.29
C GLY A 21 -6.04 27.90 -5.43
N GLY A 22 -5.97 27.46 -4.16
CA GLY A 22 -4.89 27.77 -3.22
C GLY A 22 -3.56 27.04 -3.42
N ASP A 23 -3.46 26.10 -4.37
CA ASP A 23 -2.22 25.31 -4.61
C ASP A 23 -1.05 26.15 -5.16
N GLY A 24 -1.29 27.42 -5.51
CA GLY A 24 -0.29 28.34 -6.07
C GLY A 24 0.05 29.56 -5.22
N LEU A 25 -0.55 29.75 -4.05
CA LEU A 25 -0.28 30.94 -3.21
C LEU A 25 0.77 30.61 -2.13
N PRO A 26 1.76 31.50 -1.92
CA PRO A 26 2.76 31.31 -0.88
C PRO A 26 2.08 31.23 0.48
N VAL A 27 2.47 30.23 1.26
CA VAL A 27 1.98 30.00 2.64
C VAL A 27 2.21 31.27 3.45
N GLN A 28 1.15 32.03 3.74
CA GLN A 28 1.20 33.12 4.71
C GLN A 28 1.51 32.51 6.08
N LYS A 29 2.76 32.66 6.51
CA LYS A 29 3.25 32.17 7.79
C LYS A 29 2.76 33.12 8.87
N SER A 30 1.77 32.66 9.64
CA SER A 30 1.32 33.32 10.87
C SER A 30 2.54 33.59 11.76
N ALA A 31 2.73 34.85 12.15
CA ALA A 31 3.80 35.26 13.03
C ALA A 31 3.69 34.56 14.41
N PRO A 32 4.81 34.33 15.12
CA PRO A 32 4.77 33.83 16.49
C PRO A 32 4.17 34.89 17.42
N LEU A 33 3.16 34.50 18.19
CA LEU A 33 2.64 35.26 19.33
C LEU A 33 3.65 35.13 20.49
N ASP A 34 4.72 35.92 20.46
CA ASP A 34 5.62 36.04 21.61
C ASP A 34 5.39 37.37 22.34
N SER A 35 4.79 37.21 23.53
CA SER A 35 4.85 38.02 24.75
C SER A 35 4.78 39.55 24.63
N VAL A 36 3.65 40.09 25.10
CA VAL A 36 3.46 41.48 25.53
C VAL A 36 4.16 41.71 26.88
N PRO A 37 5.10 42.66 27.01
CA PRO A 37 5.30 43.41 28.25
C PRO A 37 4.56 44.74 28.13
N ALA A 38 3.67 44.98 29.07
CA ALA A 38 3.01 46.27 29.24
C ALA A 38 4.04 47.37 29.60
N THR A 39 3.73 48.60 29.17
CA THR A 39 4.18 49.91 29.69
C THR A 39 5.14 50.68 28.78
N GLY A 40 4.62 51.70 28.10
CA GLY A 40 5.41 52.72 27.44
C GLY A 40 4.62 53.55 26.41
N THR A 41 4.09 54.67 26.85
CA THR A 41 3.32 55.65 26.07
C THR A 41 4.21 56.46 25.12
N ALA A 42 3.69 56.74 23.91
CA ALA A 42 4.13 57.76 22.93
C ALA A 42 5.46 57.48 22.19
N THR A 43 5.62 57.70 20.87
CA THR A 43 5.09 58.75 20.00
C THR A 43 5.09 58.22 18.55
N LEU A 44 3.97 58.40 17.84
CA LEU A 44 3.87 58.09 16.40
C LEU A 44 4.63 59.16 15.60
N VAL A 45 5.87 58.86 15.21
CA VAL A 45 6.54 59.49 14.07
C VAL A 45 6.45 58.49 12.93
N ALA A 46 5.59 58.80 11.96
CA ALA A 46 5.52 58.09 10.69
C ALA A 46 6.78 58.45 9.89
N ASP A 47 7.83 57.67 10.09
CA ASP A 47 9.01 57.65 9.21
C ASP A 47 8.78 56.51 8.22
N GLU A 48 8.40 56.85 6.98
CA GLU A 48 8.38 55.93 5.84
C GLU A 48 9.83 55.57 5.46
N GLN A 49 10.55 54.91 6.36
CA GLN A 49 11.80 54.25 6.02
C GLN A 49 11.49 53.03 5.18
N HIS A 50 11.49 53.24 3.87
CA HIS A 50 12.24 52.44 2.90
C HIS A 50 12.64 51.04 3.40
N LEU A 51 11.66 50.13 3.49
CA LEU A 51 11.83 48.71 3.76
C LEU A 51 12.24 47.94 2.48
N ASP A 52 13.05 48.58 1.64
CA ASP A 52 13.77 47.95 0.53
C ASP A 52 15.01 47.27 1.12
N GLY A 53 14.87 46.04 1.62
CA GLY A 53 16.05 45.28 2.05
C GLY A 53 15.86 44.13 3.03
N LEU A 54 14.65 43.85 3.50
CA LEU A 54 14.38 42.59 4.21
C LEU A 54 14.15 41.48 3.19
N GLU A 55 15.25 41.05 2.54
CA GLU A 55 15.33 39.72 1.93
C GLU A 55 15.04 38.72 3.05
N VAL A 56 13.78 38.28 3.15
CA VAL A 56 13.42 37.11 3.95
C VAL A 56 14.28 35.99 3.37
N PRO A 57 15.28 35.46 4.12
CA PRO A 57 16.14 34.43 3.59
C PRO A 57 15.23 33.29 3.16
N GLU A 58 15.15 33.09 1.84
CA GLU A 58 14.31 32.08 1.24
C GLU A 58 14.80 30.75 1.82
N SER A 59 14.08 30.23 2.82
CA SER A 59 14.47 29.00 3.50
C SER A 59 14.25 27.89 2.50
N LYS A 60 15.29 27.64 1.71
CA LYS A 60 15.33 26.57 0.73
C LYS A 60 14.86 25.32 1.46
N PRO A 61 13.78 24.65 1.02
CA PRO A 61 13.26 23.50 1.73
C PRO A 61 14.43 22.57 1.99
N SER A 62 14.70 22.28 3.27
CA SER A 62 15.82 21.40 3.60
C SER A 62 15.47 20.07 2.95
N ASN A 63 16.12 19.79 1.82
CA ASN A 63 16.18 18.47 1.24
C ASN A 63 17.07 17.67 2.18
N ASP A 64 16.63 17.46 3.42
CA ASP A 64 17.37 16.67 4.37
C ASP A 64 17.41 15.26 3.80
N PRO A 65 18.58 14.84 3.28
CA PRO A 65 18.70 13.54 2.67
C PRO A 65 18.40 12.50 3.75
N TRP A 66 17.88 11.33 3.39
CA TRP A 66 17.72 10.28 4.39
C TRP A 66 19.04 10.00 5.08
N THR A 67 19.07 10.32 6.36
CA THR A 67 20.23 10.03 7.19
C THR A 67 20.29 8.52 7.43
N SER A 68 21.49 8.00 7.70
CA SER A 68 21.69 6.60 8.10
C SER A 68 20.76 6.19 9.26
N ARG A 69 20.41 7.14 10.14
CA ARG A 69 19.46 6.93 11.24
C ARG A 69 18.06 6.56 10.75
N THR A 70 17.53 7.25 9.74
CA THR A 70 16.21 6.93 9.17
C THR A 70 16.16 5.54 8.56
N TRP A 71 17.26 5.10 7.91
CA TRP A 71 17.39 3.74 7.40
C TRP A 71 17.39 2.69 8.51
N VAL A 72 18.18 2.91 9.56
CA VAL A 72 18.25 1.98 10.69
C VAL A 72 16.88 1.85 11.38
N VAL A 73 16.18 2.97 11.60
CA VAL A 73 14.85 2.96 12.21
C VAL A 73 13.84 2.22 11.34
N GLY A 74 13.78 2.51 10.04
CA GLY A 74 12.86 1.85 9.13
C GLY A 74 13.12 0.36 8.99
N ILE A 75 14.39 -0.06 8.86
CA ILE A 75 14.76 -1.49 8.79
C ILE A 75 14.44 -2.19 10.11
N SER A 76 14.73 -1.56 11.25
CA SER A 76 14.44 -2.14 12.57
C SER A 76 12.93 -2.33 12.77
N ALA A 77 12.12 -1.36 12.37
CA ALA A 77 10.66 -1.46 12.42
C ALA A 77 10.14 -2.58 11.48
N ALA A 78 10.70 -2.70 10.28
CA ALA A 78 10.34 -3.77 9.34
C ALA A 78 10.67 -5.16 9.90
N LEU A 79 11.89 -5.33 10.45
CA LEU A 79 12.34 -6.57 11.06
C LEU A 79 11.51 -6.93 12.29
N LEU A 80 11.17 -5.95 13.13
CA LEU A 80 10.31 -6.15 14.30
C LEU A 80 8.91 -6.62 13.88
N SER A 81 8.33 -6.01 12.84
CA SER A 81 7.03 -6.39 12.30
C SER A 81 7.05 -7.81 11.74
N ILE A 82 8.10 -8.19 11.00
CA ILE A 82 8.29 -9.56 10.48
C ILE A 82 8.47 -10.55 11.64
N ALA A 83 9.31 -10.24 12.61
CA ALA A 83 9.55 -11.09 13.78
C ALA A 83 8.27 -11.31 14.60
N ALA A 84 7.48 -10.26 14.80
CA ALA A 84 6.18 -10.35 15.46
C ALA A 84 5.22 -11.25 14.67
N GLY A 85 5.16 -11.12 13.34
CA GLY A 85 4.34 -11.98 12.49
C GLY A 85 4.78 -13.45 12.55
N ILE A 86 6.09 -13.74 12.47
CA ILE A 86 6.64 -15.09 12.64
C ILE A 86 6.29 -15.66 14.01
N PHE A 87 6.45 -14.86 15.07
CA PHE A 87 6.07 -15.27 16.42
C PHE A 87 4.59 -15.61 16.50
N VAL A 88 3.71 -14.77 15.96
CA VAL A 88 2.25 -15.00 15.94
C VAL A 88 1.89 -16.30 15.21
N LEU A 89 2.48 -16.56 14.04
CA LEU A 89 2.25 -17.81 13.29
C LEU A 89 2.72 -19.05 14.07
N ASN A 90 3.73 -18.90 14.93
CA ASN A 90 4.31 -19.96 15.75
C ASN A 90 3.84 -19.93 17.21
N ALA A 91 2.93 -19.03 17.59
CA ALA A 91 2.51 -18.92 19.00
C ALA A 91 1.82 -20.21 19.46
N SER A 92 1.02 -20.80 18.56
CA SER A 92 0.43 -22.13 18.77
C SER A 92 1.49 -23.19 19.02
N THR A 93 2.62 -23.16 18.30
CA THR A 93 3.68 -24.17 18.40
C THR A 93 4.54 -24.04 19.64
N VAL A 94 4.86 -22.81 20.02
CA VAL A 94 5.77 -22.52 21.12
C VAL A 94 5.05 -22.52 22.47
N ILE A 95 3.77 -22.15 22.51
CA ILE A 95 3.03 -21.93 23.76
C ILE A 95 1.84 -22.90 23.82
N PRO A 96 1.95 -24.05 24.52
CA PRO A 96 0.86 -25.03 24.62
C PRO A 96 -0.46 -24.44 25.12
N ALA A 97 -0.39 -23.49 26.07
CA ALA A 97 -1.57 -22.79 26.61
C ALA A 97 -2.35 -21.98 25.56
N SER A 98 -1.75 -21.69 24.40
CA SER A 98 -2.43 -20.97 23.31
C SER A 98 -3.35 -21.86 22.48
N ARG A 99 -3.20 -23.19 22.56
CA ARG A 99 -3.99 -24.18 21.80
C ARG A 99 -5.19 -24.71 22.58
N THR A 100 -5.17 -24.59 23.90
CA THR A 100 -6.16 -25.21 24.78
C THR A 100 -7.07 -24.16 25.39
N ALA A 101 -8.37 -24.26 25.12
CA ALA A 101 -9.41 -23.66 25.94
C ALA A 101 -10.21 -24.82 26.52
N LYS A 102 -10.08 -25.06 27.83
CA LYS A 102 -10.81 -26.15 28.45
C LYS A 102 -12.22 -25.67 28.79
N PRO A 103 -13.29 -26.36 28.37
CA PRO A 103 -14.66 -25.95 28.67
C PRO A 103 -14.96 -25.86 30.17
N GLU A 104 -14.26 -26.64 31.00
CA GLU A 104 -14.32 -26.58 32.46
C GLU A 104 -13.97 -25.19 33.01
N ASP A 105 -13.06 -24.47 32.35
CA ASP A 105 -12.65 -23.11 32.73
C ASP A 105 -13.68 -22.05 32.29
N PHE A 106 -14.64 -22.41 31.43
CA PHE A 106 -15.59 -21.48 30.79
C PHE A 106 -17.06 -21.89 30.98
N LEU A 107 -17.43 -22.51 32.11
CA LEU A 107 -18.81 -22.90 32.43
C LEU A 107 -19.46 -23.79 31.34
N GLY A 108 -18.66 -24.64 30.69
CA GLY A 108 -19.10 -25.49 29.59
C GLY A 108 -19.23 -24.78 28.24
N MET A 109 -18.91 -23.49 28.14
CA MET A 109 -18.88 -22.77 26.87
C MET A 109 -17.65 -23.19 26.05
N SER A 110 -17.87 -23.43 24.76
CA SER A 110 -16.78 -23.61 23.80
C SER A 110 -16.19 -22.23 23.48
N VAL A 111 -14.93 -22.02 23.86
CA VAL A 111 -14.19 -20.77 23.58
C VAL A 111 -13.07 -21.08 22.60
N THR A 112 -12.92 -20.25 21.56
CA THR A 112 -11.80 -20.34 20.62
C THR A 112 -10.49 -20.02 21.36
N PRO A 113 -9.48 -20.90 21.33
CA PRO A 113 -8.19 -20.62 21.96
C PRO A 113 -7.55 -19.34 21.39
N TRP A 114 -6.93 -18.53 22.23
CA TRP A 114 -6.41 -17.22 21.81
C TRP A 114 -5.32 -17.32 20.72
N GLY A 115 -4.59 -18.44 20.65
CA GLY A 115 -3.62 -18.70 19.60
C GLY A 115 -4.24 -18.66 18.19
N TRP A 116 -5.52 -19.06 18.08
CA TRP A 116 -6.27 -18.96 16.83
C TRP A 116 -6.70 -17.53 16.51
N LEU A 117 -7.07 -16.75 17.53
CA LEU A 117 -7.47 -15.36 17.35
C LEU A 117 -6.33 -14.49 16.82
N ILE A 118 -5.11 -14.74 17.30
CA ILE A 118 -3.95 -13.95 16.84
C ILE A 118 -3.41 -14.44 15.50
N LEU A 119 -3.68 -15.69 15.08
CA LEU A 119 -3.12 -16.28 13.86
C LEU A 119 -3.39 -15.42 12.62
N ASP A 120 -4.58 -14.81 12.57
CA ASP A 120 -5.04 -13.92 11.49
C ASP A 120 -4.17 -12.66 11.35
N LEU A 121 -3.39 -12.29 12.38
CA LEU A 121 -2.48 -11.14 12.37
C LEU A 121 -1.08 -11.50 11.84
N GLY A 122 -0.72 -12.79 11.80
CA GLY A 122 0.63 -13.23 11.49
C GLY A 122 1.08 -12.82 10.09
N VAL A 123 0.27 -13.15 9.08
CA VAL A 123 0.61 -12.81 7.69
C VAL A 123 0.53 -11.30 7.41
N PRO A 124 -0.51 -10.56 7.85
CA PRO A 124 -0.52 -9.10 7.75
C PRO A 124 0.73 -8.43 8.34
N LEU A 125 1.23 -8.89 9.49
CA LEU A 125 2.44 -8.33 10.11
C LEU A 125 3.69 -8.59 9.26
N ILE A 126 3.85 -9.80 8.72
CA ILE A 126 4.99 -10.10 7.81
C ILE A 126 4.92 -9.21 6.56
N VAL A 127 3.73 -9.08 5.97
CA VAL A 127 3.52 -8.27 4.77
C VAL A 127 3.71 -6.78 5.06
N ALA A 128 3.31 -6.28 6.23
CA ALA A 128 3.54 -4.91 6.66
C ALA A 128 5.04 -4.60 6.76
N GLY A 129 5.82 -5.48 7.38
CA GLY A 129 7.28 -5.33 7.43
C GLY A 129 7.92 -5.40 6.04
N ALA A 130 7.50 -6.32 5.18
CA ALA A 130 7.98 -6.39 3.79
C ALA A 130 7.61 -5.14 2.97
N ALA A 131 6.40 -4.61 3.16
CA ALA A 131 5.93 -3.38 2.52
C ALA A 131 6.77 -2.17 2.96
N LEU A 132 7.15 -2.10 4.24
CA LEU A 132 8.05 -1.06 4.72
C LEU A 132 9.42 -1.16 4.03
N VAL A 133 10.00 -2.35 3.89
CA VAL A 133 11.26 -2.53 3.14
C VAL A 133 11.11 -2.08 1.69
N VAL A 134 10.03 -2.47 1.00
CA VAL A 134 9.77 -2.06 -0.38
C VAL A 134 9.63 -0.54 -0.49
N PHE A 135 8.91 0.08 0.44
CA PHE A 135 8.77 1.54 0.49
C PHE A 135 10.12 2.23 0.71
N MET A 136 10.98 1.67 1.56
CA MET A 136 12.32 2.20 1.77
C MET A 136 13.21 2.05 0.53
N LEU A 137 13.17 0.91 -0.15
CA LEU A 137 13.87 0.72 -1.43
C LEU A 137 13.35 1.69 -2.49
N PHE A 138 12.04 1.94 -2.52
CA PHE A 138 11.43 2.90 -3.42
C PHE A 138 11.93 4.32 -3.17
N LEU A 139 11.87 4.80 -1.92
CA LEU A 139 12.38 6.12 -1.54
C LEU A 139 13.89 6.24 -1.75
N GLY A 140 14.67 5.23 -1.35
CA GLY A 140 16.10 5.16 -1.60
C GLY A 140 16.44 5.24 -3.08
N SER A 141 15.65 4.60 -3.94
CA SER A 141 15.85 4.64 -5.39
C SER A 141 15.66 6.04 -5.99
N ARG A 142 14.92 6.92 -5.30
CA ARG A 142 14.74 8.33 -5.69
C ARG A 142 15.92 9.19 -5.24
N GLN A 143 16.44 8.93 -4.05
CA GLN A 143 17.50 9.74 -3.45
C GLN A 143 18.90 9.37 -3.96
N HIS A 144 19.10 8.12 -4.39
CA HIS A 144 20.39 7.61 -4.86
C HIS A 144 20.31 7.09 -6.29
N PRO A 145 20.42 7.96 -7.31
CA PRO A 145 20.34 7.58 -8.73
C PRO A 145 21.32 6.47 -9.14
N SER A 146 22.51 6.44 -8.53
CA SER A 146 23.54 5.43 -8.77
C SER A 146 23.08 4.02 -8.41
N TYR A 147 22.23 3.86 -7.38
CA TYR A 147 21.74 2.58 -6.87
C TYR A 147 20.28 2.30 -7.26
N ALA A 148 19.62 3.22 -7.97
CA ALA A 148 18.19 3.13 -8.28
C ALA A 148 17.81 1.82 -8.98
N LYS A 149 18.65 1.34 -9.92
CA LYS A 149 18.42 0.06 -10.61
C LYS A 149 18.44 -1.13 -9.64
N ALA A 150 19.43 -1.19 -8.76
CA ALA A 150 19.58 -2.26 -7.79
C ALA A 150 18.43 -2.26 -6.77
N MET A 151 18.05 -1.09 -6.26
CA MET A 151 16.94 -0.96 -5.31
C MET A 151 15.60 -1.37 -5.92
N ARG A 152 15.32 -0.96 -7.17
CA ARG A 152 14.12 -1.39 -7.89
C ARG A 152 14.14 -2.88 -8.23
N ALA A 153 15.30 -3.46 -8.55
CA ALA A 153 15.45 -4.90 -8.69
C ALA A 153 15.15 -5.62 -7.37
N GLY A 154 15.58 -5.07 -6.23
CA GLY A 154 15.22 -5.57 -4.90
C GLY A 154 13.70 -5.52 -4.65
N MET A 155 13.04 -4.41 -4.97
CA MET A 155 11.57 -4.32 -4.91
C MET A 155 10.89 -5.37 -5.79
N ALA A 156 11.39 -5.54 -7.02
CA ALA A 156 10.85 -6.52 -7.97
C ALA A 156 11.00 -7.94 -7.43
N ALA A 157 12.16 -8.27 -6.87
CA ALA A 157 12.40 -9.57 -6.26
C ALA A 157 11.45 -9.86 -5.09
N ILE A 158 11.19 -8.87 -4.22
CA ILE A 158 10.23 -9.00 -3.12
C ILE A 158 8.81 -9.20 -3.67
N GLY A 159 8.38 -8.39 -4.64
CA GLY A 159 7.06 -8.50 -5.27
C GLY A 159 6.84 -9.85 -5.97
N ILE A 160 7.84 -10.33 -6.73
CA ILE A 160 7.81 -11.64 -7.39
C ILE A 160 7.78 -12.76 -6.36
N GLY A 161 8.62 -12.68 -5.32
CA GLY A 161 8.64 -13.68 -4.24
C GLY A 161 7.29 -13.81 -3.54
N ALA A 162 6.63 -12.68 -3.26
CA ALA A 162 5.28 -12.67 -2.71
C ALA A 162 4.25 -13.32 -3.66
N LEU A 163 4.30 -13.03 -4.96
CA LEU A 163 3.42 -13.65 -5.94
C LEU A 163 3.64 -15.16 -6.07
N VAL A 164 4.89 -15.61 -6.15
CA VAL A 164 5.22 -17.04 -6.18
C VAL A 164 4.68 -17.73 -4.94
N SER A 165 4.85 -17.10 -3.76
CA SER A 165 4.33 -17.62 -2.50
C SER A 165 2.81 -17.68 -2.48
N ALA A 166 2.12 -16.68 -3.03
CA ALA A 166 0.67 -16.68 -3.18
C ALA A 166 0.19 -17.80 -4.12
N VAL A 167 0.86 -18.03 -5.25
CA VAL A 167 0.54 -19.13 -6.17
C VAL A 167 0.79 -20.48 -5.52
N LEU A 168 1.91 -20.67 -4.83
CA LEU A 168 2.16 -21.90 -4.06
C LEU A 168 1.08 -22.13 -3.00
N ALA A 169 0.61 -21.06 -2.36
CA ALA A 169 -0.51 -21.13 -1.43
C ALA A 169 -1.81 -21.52 -2.16
N VAL A 170 -2.14 -21.03 -3.35
CA VAL A 170 -3.32 -21.52 -4.12
C VAL A 170 -3.27 -23.04 -4.32
N PHE A 171 -2.08 -23.60 -4.54
CA PHE A 171 -1.88 -25.01 -4.82
C PHE A 171 -1.44 -25.85 -3.63
N TYR A 172 -1.53 -25.35 -2.39
CA TYR A 172 -0.95 -26.06 -1.23
C TYR A 172 -1.51 -27.48 -1.04
N HIS A 173 -2.78 -27.72 -1.38
CA HIS A 173 -3.40 -29.05 -1.30
C HIS A 173 -2.66 -30.09 -2.16
N ASN A 174 -2.11 -29.68 -3.31
CA ASN A 174 -1.38 -30.57 -4.21
C ASN A 174 -0.01 -30.97 -3.63
N PHE A 175 0.60 -30.07 -2.86
CA PHE A 175 1.92 -30.30 -2.27
C PHE A 175 1.86 -31.10 -0.97
N PHE A 176 0.72 -31.06 -0.26
CA PHE A 176 0.56 -31.66 1.06
C PHE A 176 -0.74 -32.49 1.22
N PRO A 177 -0.96 -33.53 0.38
CA PRO A 177 -2.20 -34.31 0.41
C PRO A 177 -2.43 -35.05 1.73
N PHE A 178 -1.37 -35.59 2.34
CA PHE A 178 -1.46 -36.33 3.62
C PHE A 178 -1.94 -35.47 4.80
N THR A 179 -1.71 -34.15 4.73
CA THR A 179 -2.18 -33.20 5.74
C THR A 179 -3.71 -33.13 5.75
N MET A 180 -4.36 -33.27 4.59
CA MET A 180 -5.82 -33.26 4.46
C MET A 180 -6.45 -34.55 4.95
N GLU A 181 -5.78 -35.67 4.69
CA GLU A 181 -6.23 -36.96 5.17
C GLU A 181 -6.32 -36.99 6.69
N ALA A 182 -5.29 -36.49 7.35
CA ALA A 182 -5.27 -36.49 8.80
C ALA A 182 -6.24 -35.50 9.46
N LEU A 183 -6.64 -34.42 8.76
CA LEU A 183 -7.72 -33.52 9.19
C LEU A 183 -9.10 -34.19 9.19
N SER A 184 -9.30 -35.24 8.37
CA SER A 184 -10.58 -35.95 8.27
C SER A 184 -10.76 -37.05 9.33
N GLY A 185 -9.66 -37.64 9.81
CA GLY A 185 -9.68 -38.89 10.57
C GLY A 185 -9.47 -38.79 12.09
N SER A 186 -9.10 -37.62 12.63
CA SER A 186 -8.81 -37.48 14.06
C SER A 186 -9.25 -36.12 14.60
N SER A 187 -9.70 -36.10 15.86
CA SER A 187 -10.14 -34.91 16.58
C SER A 187 -9.15 -33.76 16.39
N PHE A 188 -9.58 -32.71 15.67
CA PHE A 188 -8.88 -31.44 15.37
C PHE A 188 -8.12 -30.79 16.55
N ARG A 189 -8.33 -31.28 17.78
CA ARG A 189 -7.89 -30.71 19.04
C ARG A 189 -6.39 -30.84 19.29
N ASP A 190 -5.73 -31.86 18.75
CA ASP A 190 -4.33 -32.16 19.06
C ASP A 190 -3.35 -31.80 17.93
N TRP A 191 -3.84 -31.22 16.83
CA TRP A 191 -3.01 -30.98 15.66
C TRP A 191 -2.08 -29.78 15.85
N PRO A 192 -0.75 -29.99 15.75
CA PRO A 192 0.20 -28.98 16.20
C PRO A 192 0.28 -27.76 15.28
N ILE A 193 -0.07 -27.83 13.99
CA ILE A 193 0.09 -26.64 13.13
C ILE A 193 -0.95 -26.55 12.01
N PRO A 194 -1.80 -25.51 11.98
CA PRO A 194 -2.71 -25.27 10.87
C PRO A 194 -2.02 -24.51 9.73
N TRP A 195 -0.88 -25.02 9.23
CA TRP A 195 -0.16 -24.41 8.09
C TRP A 195 -1.08 -24.20 6.88
N VAL A 196 -2.03 -25.12 6.70
CA VAL A 196 -3.15 -25.03 5.75
C VAL A 196 -3.90 -23.71 5.87
N ASN A 197 -4.30 -23.32 7.07
CA ASN A 197 -5.01 -22.07 7.32
C ASN A 197 -4.09 -20.86 7.12
N ILE A 198 -2.82 -20.97 7.54
CA ILE A 198 -1.83 -19.92 7.30
C ILE A 198 -1.67 -19.67 5.79
N LEU A 199 -1.52 -20.72 4.98
CA LEU A 199 -1.39 -20.60 3.53
C LEU A 199 -2.68 -20.04 2.90
N ASN A 200 -3.84 -20.49 3.34
CA ASN A 200 -5.12 -19.98 2.86
C ASN A 200 -5.30 -18.48 3.15
N GLN A 201 -4.95 -18.03 4.35
CA GLN A 201 -4.97 -16.62 4.74
C GLN A 201 -3.87 -15.80 4.06
N ALA A 202 -2.71 -16.41 3.83
CA ALA A 202 -1.57 -15.73 3.22
C ALA A 202 -1.81 -15.42 1.74
N MET A 203 -2.49 -16.31 1.03
CA MET A 203 -2.72 -16.21 -0.41
C MET A 203 -3.24 -14.83 -0.86
N PRO A 204 -4.39 -14.32 -0.36
CA PRO A 204 -4.93 -13.06 -0.87
C PRO A 204 -4.03 -11.87 -0.51
N ILE A 205 -3.46 -11.86 0.69
CA ILE A 205 -2.62 -10.76 1.19
C ILE A 205 -1.31 -10.69 0.37
N LEU A 206 -0.65 -11.83 0.17
CA LEU A 206 0.57 -11.93 -0.63
C LEU A 206 0.32 -11.61 -2.10
N ALA A 207 -0.82 -12.03 -2.65
CA ALA A 207 -1.21 -11.71 -4.03
C ALA A 207 -1.42 -10.19 -4.19
N VAL A 208 -2.22 -9.56 -3.33
CA VAL A 208 -2.45 -8.10 -3.37
C VAL A 208 -1.14 -7.34 -3.22
N PHE A 209 -0.31 -7.72 -2.24
CA PHE A 209 0.98 -7.09 -2.00
C PHE A 209 1.91 -7.22 -3.23
N GLY A 210 2.15 -8.44 -3.69
CA GLY A 210 3.04 -8.71 -4.82
C GLY A 210 2.60 -8.01 -6.11
N LEU A 211 1.31 -8.07 -6.45
CA LEU A 211 0.75 -7.36 -7.60
C LEU A 211 0.91 -5.84 -7.46
N SER A 212 0.63 -5.27 -6.28
CA SER A 212 0.75 -3.83 -6.04
C SER A 212 2.18 -3.34 -6.22
N VAL A 213 3.17 -4.06 -5.70
CA VAL A 213 4.59 -3.72 -5.86
C VAL A 213 5.00 -3.73 -7.33
N LEU A 214 4.60 -4.77 -8.09
CA LEU A 214 4.92 -4.86 -9.51
C LEU A 214 4.22 -3.78 -10.34
N VAL A 215 2.97 -3.46 -10.04
CA VAL A 215 2.26 -2.34 -10.66
C VAL A 215 3.00 -1.03 -10.44
N VAL A 216 3.42 -0.74 -9.20
CA VAL A 216 4.18 0.49 -8.89
C VAL A 216 5.45 0.56 -9.74
N LEU A 217 6.18 -0.55 -9.89
CA LEU A 217 7.38 -0.61 -10.72
C LEU A 217 7.10 -0.40 -12.23
N VAL A 218 5.97 -0.89 -12.73
CA VAL A 218 5.55 -0.72 -14.13
C VAL A 218 5.09 0.72 -14.43
N VAL A 219 4.33 1.32 -13.50
CA VAL A 219 3.75 2.66 -13.66
C VAL A 219 4.78 3.76 -13.44
N VAL A 220 5.65 3.59 -12.44
CA VAL A 220 6.64 4.57 -12.03
C VAL A 220 7.96 4.26 -12.75
N ARG A 221 8.14 4.79 -13.95
CA ARG A 221 9.36 4.57 -14.73
C ARG A 221 10.49 5.50 -14.26
N PRO A 222 11.75 5.04 -14.28
CA PRO A 222 12.87 5.95 -14.07
C PRO A 222 12.99 6.84 -15.31
N THR A 223 12.84 8.15 -15.16
CA THR A 223 13.22 9.05 -16.26
C THR A 223 14.73 9.13 -16.29
N GLY A 224 15.34 9.01 -17.47
CA GLY A 224 16.80 9.16 -17.64
C GLY A 224 17.31 10.56 -17.31
N THR A 225 16.42 11.52 -17.08
CA THR A 225 16.74 12.86 -16.59
C THR A 225 16.79 12.88 -15.07
N SER A 226 17.87 13.45 -14.56
CA SER A 226 18.24 13.60 -13.15
C SER A 226 17.18 14.38 -12.37
N GLY A 227 16.15 13.71 -11.85
CA GLY A 227 15.28 14.24 -10.80
C GLY A 227 13.78 13.95 -10.93
N GLY A 228 13.31 13.48 -12.08
CA GLY A 228 11.89 13.18 -12.29
C GLY A 228 11.52 11.73 -11.97
N LEU A 229 10.34 11.50 -11.39
CA LEU A 229 9.62 10.25 -11.60
C LEU A 229 8.48 10.58 -12.55
N ALA A 230 8.55 10.10 -13.78
CA ALA A 230 7.38 10.15 -14.66
C ALA A 230 6.49 8.95 -14.32
N SER A 231 5.35 9.24 -13.70
CA SER A 231 4.24 8.30 -13.69
C SER A 231 3.62 8.27 -15.08
N SER A 232 3.42 7.07 -15.63
CA SER A 232 2.84 6.92 -16.96
C SER A 232 1.38 6.50 -16.87
N ALA A 233 0.45 7.41 -17.18
CA ALA A 233 -0.99 7.12 -17.25
C ALA A 233 -1.27 5.93 -18.20
N LYS A 234 -0.58 5.88 -19.35
CA LYS A 234 -0.68 4.78 -20.31
C LYS A 234 -0.26 3.45 -19.69
N ALA A 235 0.87 3.41 -18.98
CA ALA A 235 1.33 2.18 -18.33
C ALA A 235 0.36 1.71 -17.25
N ALA A 236 -0.19 2.64 -16.45
CA ALA A 236 -1.20 2.33 -15.44
C ALA A 236 -2.48 1.76 -16.08
N MET A 237 -3.01 2.39 -17.14
CA MET A 237 -4.18 1.88 -17.85
C MET A 237 -3.96 0.48 -18.43
N VAL A 238 -2.82 0.25 -19.09
CA VAL A 238 -2.50 -1.06 -19.68
C VAL A 238 -2.33 -2.14 -18.60
N ALA A 239 -1.63 -1.83 -17.51
CA ALA A 239 -1.45 -2.75 -16.40
C ALA A 239 -2.79 -3.10 -15.74
N GLY A 240 -3.62 -2.08 -15.46
CA GLY A 240 -4.92 -2.27 -14.85
C GLY A 240 -5.89 -3.07 -15.72
N VAL A 241 -5.99 -2.77 -17.03
CA VAL A 241 -6.79 -3.58 -17.98
C VAL A 241 -6.29 -5.01 -18.05
N SER A 242 -4.97 -5.22 -18.13
CA SER A 242 -4.37 -6.56 -18.15
C SER A 242 -4.73 -7.37 -16.91
N LEU A 243 -4.66 -6.75 -15.72
CA LEU A 243 -5.03 -7.41 -14.47
C LEU A 243 -6.52 -7.75 -14.40
N LEU A 244 -7.41 -6.87 -14.87
CA LEU A 244 -8.84 -7.17 -14.94
C LEU A 244 -9.16 -8.27 -15.96
N ALA A 245 -8.45 -8.31 -17.09
CA ALA A 245 -8.58 -9.40 -18.06
C ALA A 245 -8.12 -10.73 -17.46
N CYS A 246 -7.02 -10.75 -16.70
CA CYS A 246 -6.58 -11.92 -15.94
C CYS A 246 -7.61 -12.32 -14.87
N ALA A 247 -8.21 -11.36 -14.16
CA ALA A 247 -9.26 -11.64 -13.17
C ALA A 247 -10.49 -12.30 -13.83
N ALA A 248 -10.93 -11.78 -14.98
CA ALA A 248 -12.01 -12.38 -15.75
C ALA A 248 -11.66 -13.80 -16.23
N PHE A 249 -10.46 -14.01 -16.77
CA PHE A 249 -9.99 -15.34 -17.15
C PHE A 249 -10.04 -16.33 -15.98
N VAL A 250 -9.55 -15.92 -14.82
CA VAL A 250 -9.54 -16.74 -13.60
C VAL A 250 -10.96 -17.04 -13.11
N LEU A 251 -11.88 -16.08 -13.14
CA LEU A 251 -13.29 -16.27 -12.78
C LEU A 251 -14.00 -17.27 -13.69
N PHE A 252 -13.73 -17.21 -14.99
CA PHE A 252 -14.35 -18.08 -15.98
C PHE A 252 -13.59 -19.39 -16.23
N ALA A 253 -12.50 -19.65 -15.51
CA ALA A 253 -11.66 -20.84 -15.73
C ALA A 253 -12.45 -22.14 -15.61
N GLN A 254 -13.41 -22.22 -14.68
CA GLN A 254 -14.24 -23.41 -14.52
C GLN A 254 -15.12 -23.70 -15.75
N LEU A 255 -15.61 -22.64 -16.43
CA LEU A 255 -16.41 -22.77 -17.64
C LEU A 255 -15.56 -23.05 -18.89
N MET A 256 -14.32 -22.53 -18.92
CA MET A 256 -13.39 -22.77 -20.02
C MET A 256 -12.76 -24.17 -19.98
N PHE A 257 -12.63 -24.75 -18.80
CA PHE A 257 -11.97 -26.06 -18.60
C PHE A 257 -12.88 -27.05 -17.86
N PRO A 258 -14.09 -27.37 -18.37
CA PRO A 258 -15.03 -28.26 -17.69
C PRO A 258 -14.49 -29.69 -17.54
N LEU A 259 -13.66 -30.15 -18.49
CA LEU A 259 -13.01 -31.46 -18.40
C LEU A 259 -12.02 -31.56 -17.23
N ALA A 260 -11.45 -30.44 -16.79
CA ALA A 260 -10.57 -30.40 -15.62
C ALA A 260 -11.33 -30.41 -14.29
N LEU A 261 -12.66 -30.30 -14.31
CA LEU A 261 -13.52 -30.46 -13.12
C LEU A 261 -13.83 -31.93 -12.81
N GLY A 262 -13.42 -32.86 -13.69
CA GLY A 262 -13.55 -34.29 -13.43
C GLY A 262 -12.88 -34.65 -12.11
N THR A 263 -13.64 -35.28 -11.21
CA THR A 263 -13.14 -35.72 -9.91
C THR A 263 -12.09 -36.80 -10.11
N GLN A 264 -10.85 -36.55 -9.68
CA GLN A 264 -9.89 -37.63 -9.48
C GLN A 264 -10.08 -38.15 -8.06
N SER A 265 -10.57 -39.39 -7.93
CA SER A 265 -10.54 -40.10 -6.66
C SER A 265 -9.10 -40.53 -6.40
N VAL A 266 -8.41 -39.84 -5.51
CA VAL A 266 -7.06 -40.21 -5.09
C VAL A 266 -7.21 -41.27 -3.99
N SER A 267 -7.00 -42.54 -4.35
CA SER A 267 -7.03 -43.75 -3.49
C SER A 267 -8.42 -44.25 -3.04
N ASP A 268 -8.47 -45.48 -2.50
CA ASP A 268 -9.64 -46.27 -2.05
C ASP A 268 -10.50 -45.61 -0.93
N GLY A 269 -10.36 -44.30 -0.70
CA GLY A 269 -11.09 -43.51 0.28
C GLY A 269 -11.18 -42.03 -0.09
N MET A 270 -12.25 -41.67 -0.80
CA MET A 270 -13.05 -40.42 -0.68
C MET A 270 -12.38 -39.03 -0.60
N PHE A 271 -11.10 -38.83 -0.95
CA PHE A 271 -10.58 -37.46 -1.12
C PHE A 271 -10.91 -36.93 -2.52
N GLN A 272 -11.87 -36.00 -2.57
CA GLN A 272 -12.07 -35.16 -3.74
C GLN A 272 -11.05 -34.03 -3.71
N ASP A 273 -10.03 -34.11 -4.57
CA ASP A 273 -9.16 -32.94 -4.79
C ASP A 273 -9.95 -31.82 -5.46
N ILE A 274 -9.74 -30.60 -5.00
CA ILE A 274 -10.34 -29.41 -5.60
C ILE A 274 -9.65 -29.19 -6.95
N PRO A 275 -10.37 -29.25 -8.09
CA PRO A 275 -9.74 -29.11 -9.39
C PRO A 275 -9.09 -27.73 -9.56
N TRP A 276 -7.97 -27.67 -10.30
CA TRP A 276 -7.19 -26.43 -10.45
C TRP A 276 -8.01 -25.20 -10.92
N PRO A 277 -9.04 -25.32 -11.79
CA PRO A 277 -9.83 -24.16 -12.19
C PRO A 277 -10.58 -23.55 -11.02
N GLN A 278 -10.99 -24.36 -10.03
CA GLN A 278 -11.62 -23.86 -8.80
C GLN A 278 -10.60 -23.21 -7.87
N LYS A 279 -9.40 -23.79 -7.74
CA LYS A 279 -8.31 -23.24 -6.90
C LYS A 279 -7.94 -21.82 -7.33
N ILE A 280 -7.75 -21.59 -8.63
CA ILE A 280 -7.30 -20.28 -9.12
C ILE A 280 -8.33 -19.18 -8.94
N VAL A 281 -9.64 -19.48 -8.84
CA VAL A 281 -10.70 -18.47 -8.60
C VAL A 281 -10.39 -17.59 -7.39
N ALA A 282 -9.69 -18.13 -6.40
CA ALA A 282 -9.28 -17.40 -5.21
C ALA A 282 -8.37 -16.19 -5.51
N LEU A 283 -7.69 -16.15 -6.67
CA LEU A 283 -6.90 -15.01 -7.15
C LEU A 283 -7.75 -13.91 -7.80
N ALA A 284 -9.02 -14.16 -8.10
CA ALA A 284 -9.88 -13.19 -8.78
C ALA A 284 -10.03 -11.88 -8.00
N ALA A 285 -10.24 -11.96 -6.68
CA ALA A 285 -10.42 -10.77 -5.85
C ALA A 285 -9.14 -9.91 -5.76
N PRO A 286 -7.94 -10.46 -5.47
CA PRO A 286 -6.68 -9.72 -5.56
C PRO A 286 -6.42 -9.06 -6.93
N LEU A 287 -6.63 -9.82 -8.02
CA LEU A 287 -6.44 -9.31 -9.39
C LEU A 287 -7.40 -8.17 -9.69
N THR A 288 -8.66 -8.30 -9.30
CA THR A 288 -9.69 -7.27 -9.50
C THR A 288 -9.38 -6.02 -8.69
N LEU A 289 -9.05 -6.18 -7.40
CA LEU A 289 -8.75 -5.06 -6.50
C LEU A 289 -7.55 -4.25 -7.02
N VAL A 290 -6.44 -4.91 -7.32
CA VAL A 290 -5.23 -4.23 -7.80
C VAL A 290 -5.45 -3.68 -9.21
N GLY A 291 -6.12 -4.43 -10.09
CA GLY A 291 -6.43 -3.98 -11.46
C GLY A 291 -7.30 -2.72 -11.48
N ALA A 292 -8.40 -2.70 -10.72
CA ALA A 292 -9.28 -1.54 -10.60
C ALA A 292 -8.58 -0.34 -9.96
N GLY A 293 -7.83 -0.55 -8.86
CA GLY A 293 -7.03 0.50 -8.23
C GLY A 293 -6.00 1.11 -9.18
N THR A 294 -5.35 0.29 -10.00
CA THR A 294 -4.38 0.75 -11.01
C THR A 294 -5.06 1.56 -12.11
N LEU A 295 -6.27 1.17 -12.55
CA LEU A 295 -7.02 1.95 -13.54
C LEU A 295 -7.42 3.32 -13.00
N LEU A 296 -7.96 3.37 -11.78
CA LEU A 296 -8.29 4.63 -11.11
C LEU A 296 -7.06 5.53 -10.99
N TRP A 297 -5.92 4.97 -10.62
CA TRP A 297 -4.65 5.71 -10.58
C TRP A 297 -4.25 6.25 -11.96
N GLY A 298 -4.38 5.46 -13.02
CA GLY A 298 -4.12 5.90 -14.40
C GLY A 298 -5.04 7.03 -14.87
N VAL A 299 -6.31 7.00 -14.48
CA VAL A 299 -7.28 8.08 -14.75
C VAL A 299 -6.88 9.36 -14.02
N LEU A 300 -6.52 9.26 -12.74
CA LEU A 300 -6.08 10.40 -11.93
C LEU A 300 -4.83 11.08 -12.52
N ILE A 301 -3.82 10.29 -12.94
CA ILE A 301 -2.62 10.84 -13.61
C ILE A 301 -3.00 11.59 -14.89
N ARG A 302 -3.97 11.06 -15.66
CA ARG A 302 -4.41 11.69 -16.91
C ARG A 302 -5.12 13.02 -16.65
N VAL A 303 -6.03 13.05 -15.68
CA VAL A 303 -6.77 14.27 -15.30
C VAL A 303 -5.81 15.35 -14.78
N SER A 304 -4.88 14.99 -13.90
CA SER A 304 -3.92 15.96 -13.35
C SER A 304 -2.91 16.46 -14.41
N SER A 305 -2.57 15.63 -15.40
CA SER A 305 -1.69 16.06 -16.51
C SER A 305 -2.37 17.01 -17.51
N GLN A 306 -3.70 17.09 -17.51
CA GLN A 306 -4.49 17.91 -18.42
C GLN A 306 -4.82 19.30 -17.87
N HIS A 307 -4.16 19.75 -16.81
CA HIS A 307 -4.25 21.13 -16.34
C HIS A 307 -3.09 21.94 -16.94
N PRO A 308 -3.19 22.41 -18.19
CA PRO A 308 -2.19 23.30 -18.73
C PRO A 308 -2.26 24.61 -17.95
N ALA A 309 -1.13 25.05 -17.41
CA ALA A 309 -0.93 26.38 -16.85
C ALA A 309 -1.09 27.52 -17.90
N ASN A 310 -1.68 27.25 -19.07
CA ASN A 310 -1.72 28.12 -20.25
C ASN A 310 -2.95 29.04 -20.32
N ASN A 311 -3.74 29.15 -19.26
CA ASN A 311 -4.86 30.11 -19.22
C ASN A 311 -4.59 31.30 -18.30
N LEU A 312 -3.34 31.55 -17.89
CA LEU A 312 -3.01 32.89 -17.42
C LEU A 312 -3.06 33.80 -18.66
N PRO A 313 -3.99 34.77 -18.72
CA PRO A 313 -3.99 35.73 -19.82
C PRO A 313 -2.61 36.37 -19.88
N GLU A 314 -1.99 36.38 -21.06
CA GLU A 314 -0.77 37.17 -21.27
C GLU A 314 -1.00 38.55 -20.65
N PRO A 315 -0.14 39.03 -19.74
CA PRO A 315 -0.26 40.39 -19.24
C PRO A 315 -0.19 41.28 -20.48
N LEU A 316 -1.31 41.94 -20.78
CA LEU A 316 -1.45 42.88 -21.87
C LEU A 316 -0.23 43.80 -21.83
N ALA A 317 0.70 43.57 -22.75
CA ALA A 317 1.88 44.41 -22.89
C ALA A 317 1.36 45.80 -23.22
N GLY A 318 1.34 46.67 -22.21
CA GLY A 318 1.01 48.06 -22.35
C GLY A 318 2.00 48.67 -23.34
N THR A 319 1.51 48.96 -24.54
CA THR A 319 2.06 49.97 -25.42
C THR A 319 2.05 51.30 -24.67
N ILE A 320 3.24 51.78 -24.29
CA ILE A 320 3.51 53.19 -23.97
C ILE A 320 4.19 53.79 -25.19
#